data_AF-A0A8H6TZ96-F1
#
_entry.id   AF-A0A8H6TZ96-F1
#
_cell.length_a   1.000
_cell.length_b   1.000
_cell.length_c   1.000
_cell.angle_alpha   90.00
_cell.angle_beta   90.00
_cell.angle_gamma   90.00
#
_symmetry.space_group_name_H-M   'P 1'
#
loop_
_entity.id
_entity.type
_entity.pdbx_description
1 polymer ?
#
loop_
_entity_poly.entity_id
_entity_poly.type
_entity_poly.pdbx_seq_one_letter_code
_entity_poly.pdbx_strand_id
1 'polypeptide(L)'
;MAGLSVDADGDDIDDYGKPIEQTNLFNLETGEGHQTLSWISYMGSIKDSEIAADGSLHEVPFFFLDIYIQWTKARTCADCWREELILLEEEMRRVLEFCGWKARWWDKQVNCGRDVTMELAEGLRAYALAQAARERKWETTWREKWSAVRELAKIVMWDHVMDVTELVPLEVELDDELEEEDEYDGFEEEEDLL
;
A
#
# COMPACT_ATOMS: atom_id res chain seq x y z
N MET A 1 8.92 25.33 -26.45
CA MET A 1 10.22 25.86 -26.01
C MET A 1 9.94 26.96 -25.00
N ALA A 2 9.87 26.62 -23.71
CA ALA A 2 9.84 27.63 -22.64
C ALA A 2 11.29 27.82 -22.20
N GLY A 3 11.79 29.06 -22.27
CA GLY A 3 13.17 29.39 -21.89
C GLY A 3 13.33 29.37 -20.38
N LEU A 4 14.25 28.55 -19.90
CA LEU A 4 14.74 28.63 -18.52
C LEU A 4 15.66 29.84 -18.42
N SER A 5 15.38 30.71 -17.44
CA SER A 5 16.21 31.88 -17.13
C SER A 5 17.25 31.46 -16.10
N VAL A 6 18.52 31.66 -16.41
CA VAL A 6 19.67 31.23 -15.62
C VAL A 6 20.35 32.46 -15.00
N ASP A 7 20.72 32.38 -13.72
CA ASP A 7 21.40 33.47 -13.01
C ASP A 7 22.86 33.64 -13.44
N ALA A 8 23.50 34.75 -13.03
CA ALA A 8 24.91 35.05 -13.31
C ALA A 8 25.90 33.97 -12.79
N ASP A 9 25.46 33.13 -11.85
CA ASP A 9 26.23 32.02 -11.27
C ASP A 9 25.86 30.64 -11.87
N GLY A 10 24.92 30.58 -12.85
CA GLY A 10 24.59 29.36 -13.58
C GLY A 10 23.48 28.48 -12.98
N ASP A 11 22.77 28.95 -11.95
CA ASP A 11 21.68 28.19 -11.31
C ASP A 11 20.32 28.47 -11.97
N ASP A 12 19.49 27.42 -12.07
CA ASP A 12 18.12 27.49 -12.60
C ASP A 12 17.18 28.15 -11.57
N ILE A 13 16.45 29.17 -12.01
CA ILE A 13 15.59 30.02 -11.18
C ILE A 13 14.14 29.89 -11.64
N ASP A 14 13.19 29.99 -10.71
CA ASP A 14 11.78 30.11 -11.05
C ASP A 14 11.40 31.53 -11.53
N ASP A 15 10.16 31.68 -12.02
CA ASP A 15 9.57 32.94 -12.51
C ASP A 15 9.51 34.07 -11.46
N TYR A 16 9.89 33.78 -10.20
CA TYR A 16 9.88 34.70 -9.07
C TYR A 16 11.28 35.04 -8.55
N GLY A 17 12.35 34.66 -9.25
CA GLY A 17 13.71 35.02 -8.88
C GLY A 17 14.21 34.27 -7.64
N LYS A 18 13.61 33.13 -7.30
CA LYS A 18 14.05 32.29 -6.18
C LYS A 18 14.82 31.08 -6.70
N PRO A 19 15.93 30.69 -6.04
CA PRO A 19 16.62 29.47 -6.37
C PRO A 19 15.62 28.32 -6.34
N ILE A 20 15.59 27.50 -7.39
CA ILE A 20 14.79 26.28 -7.39
C ILE A 20 15.49 25.33 -6.41
N GLU A 21 15.18 25.47 -5.12
CA GLU A 21 15.43 24.39 -4.18
C GLU A 21 14.76 23.17 -4.79
N GLN A 22 15.56 22.15 -5.11
CA GLN A 22 15.11 20.83 -5.52
C GLN A 22 14.36 20.22 -4.33
N THR A 23 13.19 20.76 -4.06
CA THR A 23 12.26 20.24 -3.09
C THR A 23 11.90 18.86 -3.57
N ASN A 24 12.30 17.87 -2.77
CA ASN A 24 11.85 16.49 -2.67
C ASN A 24 10.44 16.21 -3.24
N LEU A 25 10.25 16.38 -4.55
CA LEU A 25 9.06 15.99 -5.30
C LEU A 25 9.20 14.56 -5.84
N PHE A 26 10.31 13.89 -5.49
CA PHE A 26 10.54 12.46 -5.68
C PHE A 26 10.37 11.65 -4.39
N ASN A 27 9.78 12.22 -3.33
CA ASN A 27 9.13 11.43 -2.28
C ASN A 27 7.68 11.16 -2.70
N LEU A 28 7.49 10.51 -3.85
CA LEU A 28 6.34 9.64 -3.97
C LEU A 28 6.72 8.42 -3.15
N GLU A 29 6.33 8.43 -1.88
CA GLU A 29 6.56 7.32 -0.93
C GLU A 29 6.16 6.03 -1.63
N THR A 30 7.16 5.34 -2.17
CA THR A 30 6.98 4.02 -2.71
C THR A 30 6.61 3.18 -1.50
N GLY A 31 5.45 2.50 -1.54
CA GLY A 31 4.96 1.74 -0.40
C GLY A 31 6.09 0.92 0.22
N GLU A 32 6.16 0.89 1.55
CA GLU A 32 7.21 0.26 2.36
C GLU A 32 7.29 -1.28 2.18
N GLY A 33 7.35 -1.77 0.94
CA GLY A 33 7.30 -3.20 0.61
C GLY A 33 8.55 -3.97 1.04
N HIS A 34 9.59 -3.27 1.50
CA HIS A 34 10.80 -3.85 2.03
C HIS A 34 11.26 -3.08 3.29
N GLN A 35 10.82 -3.52 4.46
CA GLN A 35 11.42 -3.11 5.73
C GLN A 35 12.53 -4.08 6.14
N THR A 36 13.73 -3.57 6.38
CA THR A 36 14.79 -4.29 7.10
C THR A 36 14.53 -4.15 8.60
N LEU A 37 14.63 -5.26 9.35
CA LEU A 37 14.48 -5.23 10.80
C LEU A 37 15.44 -4.20 11.41
N SER A 38 14.95 -3.41 12.36
CA SER A 38 15.78 -2.40 13.03
C SER A 38 16.91 -3.08 13.82
N TRP A 39 18.07 -2.42 13.93
CA TRP A 39 19.21 -2.94 14.70
C TRP A 39 18.86 -3.24 16.17
N ILE A 40 17.83 -2.59 16.71
CA ILE A 40 17.33 -2.79 18.09
C ILE A 40 16.75 -4.20 18.24
N SER A 41 16.08 -4.70 17.20
CA SER A 41 15.56 -6.07 17.17
C SER A 41 16.68 -7.12 17.25
N TYR A 42 17.88 -6.80 16.75
CA TYR A 42 19.06 -7.67 16.89
C TYR A 42 19.72 -7.60 18.28
N MET A 43 19.46 -6.56 19.09
CA MET A 43 20.08 -6.40 20.42
C MET A 43 19.32 -7.10 21.55
N GLY A 44 18.02 -7.36 21.41
CA GLY A 44 17.23 -8.09 22.41
C GLY A 44 17.68 -9.54 22.62
N SER A 45 18.26 -10.16 21.59
CA SER A 45 18.75 -11.55 21.67
C SER A 45 20.03 -11.71 22.49
N ILE A 46 20.79 -10.63 22.75
CA ILE A 46 22.13 -10.71 23.38
C ILE A 46 22.06 -10.70 24.93
N LYS A 47 20.90 -10.34 25.52
CA LYS A 47 20.78 -10.18 26.99
C LYS A 47 19.79 -11.12 27.67
N ASP A 48 18.93 -11.80 26.93
CA ASP A 48 17.88 -12.65 27.52
C ASP A 48 18.30 -14.14 27.68
N SER A 49 19.61 -14.46 27.54
CA SER A 49 20.12 -15.83 27.74
C SER A 49 20.35 -16.21 29.21
N GLU A 50 19.97 -15.37 30.17
CA GLU A 50 19.95 -15.76 31.58
C GLU A 50 18.60 -16.39 31.89
N ILE A 51 18.58 -17.72 31.76
CA ILE A 51 17.47 -18.60 32.13
C ILE A 51 17.07 -18.30 33.58
N ALA A 52 15.88 -17.73 33.77
CA ALA A 52 15.30 -17.60 35.09
C ALA A 52 14.99 -19.01 35.62
N ALA A 53 15.63 -19.40 36.72
CA ALA A 53 15.59 -20.73 37.32
C ALA A 53 14.22 -21.15 37.93
N ASP A 54 13.13 -20.44 37.65
CA ASP A 54 11.83 -20.61 38.34
C ASP A 54 10.69 -21.14 37.43
N GLY A 55 10.94 -21.46 36.16
CA GLY A 55 9.93 -22.08 35.29
C GLY A 55 8.65 -21.26 35.06
N SER A 56 8.58 -20.02 35.54
CA SER A 56 7.50 -19.09 35.21
C SER A 56 7.69 -18.64 33.78
N LEU A 57 6.63 -18.76 32.97
CA LEU A 57 6.57 -18.35 31.56
C LEU A 57 7.08 -16.91 31.43
N HIS A 58 8.36 -16.78 31.10
CA HIS A 58 9.03 -15.49 31.02
C HIS A 58 8.42 -14.73 29.83
N GLU A 59 8.33 -13.42 29.99
CA GLU A 59 7.89 -12.44 29.00
C GLU A 59 8.36 -12.83 27.58
N VAL A 60 7.47 -12.81 26.60
CA VAL A 60 7.78 -13.17 25.20
C VAL A 60 9.06 -12.42 24.79
N PRO A 61 10.15 -13.10 24.40
CA PRO A 61 11.43 -12.42 24.18
C PRO A 61 11.25 -11.23 23.23
N PHE A 62 11.85 -10.09 23.56
CA PHE A 62 11.60 -8.80 22.88
C PHE A 62 11.71 -8.89 21.35
N PHE A 63 12.58 -9.78 20.85
CA PHE A 63 12.72 -10.11 19.43
C PHE A 63 11.46 -10.70 18.78
N PHE A 64 10.79 -11.64 19.43
CA PHE A 64 9.55 -12.22 18.92
C PHE A 64 8.46 -11.15 18.88
N LEU A 65 8.35 -10.30 19.91
CA LEU A 65 7.38 -9.20 19.93
C LEU A 65 7.59 -8.23 18.76
N ASP A 66 8.83 -7.83 18.46
CA ASP A 66 9.15 -6.98 17.30
C ASP A 66 8.74 -7.63 15.97
N ILE A 67 9.01 -8.93 15.79
CA ILE A 67 8.60 -9.68 14.60
C ILE A 67 7.07 -9.74 14.47
N TYR A 68 6.36 -10.03 15.57
CA TYR A 68 4.90 -10.06 15.58
C TYR A 68 4.29 -8.70 15.27
N ILE A 69 4.86 -7.61 15.80
CA ILE A 69 4.42 -6.24 15.48
C ILE A 69 4.62 -5.97 13.98
N GLN A 70 5.75 -6.36 13.40
CA GLN A 70 5.98 -6.14 11.98
C GLN A 70 5.07 -7.00 11.10
N TRP A 71 4.85 -8.26 11.47
CA TRP A 71 3.90 -9.14 10.78
C TRP A 71 2.47 -8.62 10.87
N THR A 72 2.01 -8.18 12.04
CA THR A 72 0.67 -7.61 12.20
C THR A 72 0.50 -6.34 11.38
N LYS A 73 1.50 -5.44 11.36
CA LYS A 73 1.50 -4.25 10.48
C LYS A 73 1.41 -4.64 9.01
N ALA A 74 2.28 -5.53 8.54
CA ALA A 74 2.26 -6.00 7.15
C ALA A 74 0.92 -6.64 6.78
N ARG A 75 0.36 -7.45 7.69
CA ARG A 75 -0.96 -8.07 7.53
C ARG A 75 -2.07 -7.02 7.46
N THR A 76 -2.13 -6.07 8.39
CA THR A 76 -3.15 -5.00 8.35
C THR A 76 -3.02 -4.14 7.10
N CYS A 77 -1.80 -3.89 6.62
CA CYS A 77 -1.57 -3.17 5.36
C CYS A 77 -2.11 -3.97 4.17
N ALA A 78 -1.79 -5.26 4.09
CA ALA A 78 -2.34 -6.15 3.06
C ALA A 78 -3.88 -6.19 3.12
N ASP A 79 -4.46 -6.25 4.32
CA ASP A 79 -5.90 -6.25 4.53
C ASP A 79 -6.53 -4.91 4.06
N CYS A 80 -5.95 -3.77 4.43
CA CYS A 80 -6.39 -2.44 3.98
C CYS A 80 -6.26 -2.27 2.46
N TRP A 81 -5.18 -2.73 1.85
CA TRP A 81 -4.99 -2.66 0.40
C TRP A 81 -6.09 -3.44 -0.34
N ARG A 82 -6.61 -4.53 0.24
CA ARG A 82 -7.76 -5.24 -0.32
C ARG A 82 -9.03 -4.42 -0.27
N GLU A 83 -9.33 -3.79 0.86
CA GLU A 83 -10.49 -2.89 0.97
C GLU A 83 -10.39 -1.75 -0.05
N GLU A 84 -9.20 -1.17 -0.20
CA GLU A 84 -8.93 -0.12 -1.18
C GLU A 84 -9.14 -0.59 -2.62
N LEU A 85 -8.71 -1.80 -2.99
CA LEU A 85 -8.95 -2.36 -4.33
C LEU A 85 -10.44 -2.53 -4.63
N ILE A 86 -11.23 -3.01 -3.66
CA ILE A 86 -12.68 -3.16 -3.80
C ILE A 86 -13.35 -1.79 -3.94
N LEU A 87 -12.98 -0.83 -3.09
CA LEU A 87 -13.49 0.54 -3.16
C LEU A 87 -13.12 1.22 -4.48
N LEU A 88 -11.90 1.03 -4.96
CA LEU A 88 -11.42 1.58 -6.22
C LEU A 88 -12.19 1.01 -7.42
N GLU A 89 -12.45 -0.30 -7.44
CA GLU A 89 -13.28 -0.91 -8.49
C GLU A 89 -14.68 -0.29 -8.53
N GLU A 90 -15.29 -0.11 -7.35
CA GLU A 90 -16.62 0.49 -7.21
C GLU A 90 -16.61 1.97 -7.61
N GLU A 91 -15.60 2.75 -7.23
CA GLU A 91 -15.47 4.15 -7.66
C GLU A 91 -15.27 4.25 -9.17
N MET A 92 -14.42 3.42 -9.77
CA MET A 92 -14.30 3.34 -11.23
C MET A 92 -15.66 3.01 -11.87
N ARG A 93 -16.47 2.13 -11.26
CA ARG A 93 -17.79 1.77 -11.80
C ARG A 93 -18.74 2.97 -11.72
N ARG A 94 -18.79 3.66 -10.58
CA ARG A 94 -19.61 4.85 -10.35
C ARG A 94 -19.24 5.98 -11.30
N VAL A 95 -17.96 6.20 -11.55
CA VAL A 95 -17.51 7.27 -12.46
C VAL A 95 -17.98 7.00 -13.91
N LEU A 96 -17.92 5.75 -14.38
CA LEU A 96 -18.46 5.41 -15.71
C LEU A 96 -19.98 5.58 -15.76
N GLU A 97 -20.69 5.14 -14.72
CA GLU A 97 -22.14 5.31 -14.62
C GLU A 97 -22.54 6.79 -14.56
N PHE A 98 -21.77 7.60 -13.85
CA PHE A 98 -21.95 9.04 -13.76
C PHE A 98 -21.80 9.72 -15.12
N CYS A 99 -20.77 9.42 -15.91
CA CYS A 99 -20.64 9.95 -17.26
C CYS A 99 -21.83 9.57 -18.14
N GLY A 100 -22.26 8.31 -18.10
CA GLY A 100 -23.42 7.85 -18.86
C GLY A 100 -24.71 8.57 -18.44
N TRP A 101 -24.93 8.73 -17.13
CA TRP A 101 -26.05 9.49 -16.59
C TRP A 101 -25.98 10.96 -16.99
N LYS A 102 -24.80 11.59 -16.91
CA LYS A 102 -24.60 12.99 -17.23
C LYS A 102 -24.79 13.28 -18.71
N ALA A 103 -24.35 12.38 -19.59
CA ALA A 103 -24.62 12.44 -21.01
C ALA A 103 -26.13 12.44 -21.30
N ARG A 104 -26.89 11.50 -20.69
CA ARG A 104 -28.35 11.44 -20.81
C ARG A 104 -29.03 12.68 -20.22
N TRP A 105 -28.48 13.25 -19.17
CA TRP A 105 -28.98 14.50 -18.59
C TRP A 105 -28.83 15.65 -19.58
N TRP A 106 -27.67 15.78 -20.23
CA TRP A 106 -27.44 16.78 -21.29
C TRP A 106 -28.35 16.58 -22.50
N ASP A 107 -28.59 15.35 -22.95
CA ASP A 107 -29.53 15.06 -24.04
C ASP A 107 -30.95 15.58 -23.73
N LYS A 108 -31.37 15.49 -22.46
CA LYS A 108 -32.67 16.03 -22.03
C LYS A 108 -32.70 17.56 -22.02
N GLN A 109 -31.57 18.23 -21.78
CA GLN A 109 -31.48 19.69 -21.75
C GLN A 109 -31.59 20.36 -23.13
N VAL A 110 -31.39 19.61 -24.22
CA VAL A 110 -31.51 20.10 -25.61
C VAL A 110 -32.85 20.80 -25.86
N ASN A 111 -33.94 20.38 -25.20
CA ASN A 111 -35.29 20.91 -25.41
C ASN A 111 -35.81 21.81 -24.28
N CYS A 112 -34.99 22.17 -23.29
CA CYS A 112 -35.44 22.92 -22.11
C CYS A 112 -35.59 24.44 -22.34
N GLY A 113 -34.99 25.00 -23.38
CA GLY A 113 -35.08 26.44 -23.70
C GLY A 113 -36.35 26.85 -24.45
N ARG A 114 -37.51 26.86 -23.77
CA ARG A 114 -38.80 27.22 -24.40
C ARG A 114 -39.09 28.72 -24.50
N ASP A 115 -38.30 29.57 -23.85
CA ASP A 115 -38.60 31.00 -23.70
C ASP A 115 -37.40 31.91 -24.05
N VAL A 116 -36.67 31.53 -25.11
CA VAL A 116 -35.40 32.15 -25.48
C VAL A 116 -35.40 32.53 -26.97
N THR A 117 -34.60 33.53 -27.34
CA THR A 117 -34.41 33.90 -28.75
C THR A 117 -33.93 32.71 -29.57
N MET A 118 -34.32 32.64 -30.85
CA MET A 118 -34.03 31.51 -31.72
C MET A 118 -32.52 31.21 -31.82
N GLU A 119 -31.70 32.24 -31.93
CA GLU A 119 -30.23 32.15 -31.99
C GLU A 119 -29.65 31.53 -30.71
N LEU A 120 -30.16 31.95 -29.54
CA LEU A 120 -29.69 31.43 -28.25
C LEU A 120 -30.19 29.99 -28.02
N ALA A 121 -31.40 29.66 -28.49
CA ALA A 121 -31.91 28.30 -28.45
C ALA A 121 -31.05 27.34 -29.30
N GLU A 122 -30.59 27.78 -30.47
CA GLU A 122 -29.67 27.01 -31.32
C GLU A 122 -28.31 26.80 -30.63
N GLY A 123 -27.74 27.86 -30.05
CA GLY A 123 -26.48 27.78 -29.30
C GLY A 123 -26.57 26.85 -28.08
N LEU A 124 -27.67 26.92 -27.32
CA LEU A 124 -27.90 26.04 -26.16
C LEU A 124 -28.03 24.57 -26.57
N ARG A 125 -28.71 24.30 -27.70
CA ARG A 125 -28.80 22.94 -28.27
C ARG A 125 -27.43 22.43 -28.67
N ALA A 126 -26.68 23.22 -29.44
CA ALA A 126 -25.34 22.85 -29.88
C ALA A 126 -24.42 22.57 -28.68
N TYR A 127 -24.48 23.41 -27.65
CA TYR A 127 -23.71 23.24 -26.43
C TYR A 127 -24.10 21.97 -25.67
N ALA A 128 -25.39 21.74 -25.43
CA ALA A 128 -25.87 20.55 -24.73
C ALA A 128 -25.46 19.26 -25.45
N LEU A 129 -25.57 19.23 -26.78
CA LEU A 129 -25.12 18.10 -27.60
C LEU A 129 -23.60 17.90 -27.51
N ALA A 130 -22.81 18.98 -27.55
CA ALA A 130 -21.37 18.92 -27.40
C ALA A 130 -20.95 18.38 -26.03
N GLN A 131 -21.62 18.80 -24.94
CA GLN A 131 -21.38 18.27 -23.60
C GLN A 131 -21.77 16.80 -23.50
N ALA A 132 -22.92 16.40 -24.05
CA ALA A 132 -23.31 14.99 -24.08
C ALA A 132 -22.28 14.12 -24.82
N ALA A 133 -21.75 14.60 -25.95
CA ALA A 133 -20.68 13.92 -26.68
C ALA A 133 -19.37 13.84 -25.88
N ARG A 134 -19.02 14.91 -25.16
CA ARG A 134 -17.83 14.95 -24.30
C ARG A 134 -17.90 13.93 -23.17
N GLU A 135 -19.03 13.85 -22.47
CA GLU A 135 -19.24 12.89 -21.37
C GLU A 135 -19.13 11.44 -21.87
N ARG A 136 -19.71 11.13 -23.03
CA ARG A 136 -19.55 9.81 -23.67
C ARG A 136 -18.10 9.51 -24.02
N LYS A 137 -17.36 10.52 -24.52
CA LYS A 137 -15.93 10.37 -24.82
C LYS A 137 -15.13 10.08 -23.54
N TRP A 138 -15.39 10.79 -22.46
CA TRP A 138 -14.74 10.52 -21.17
C TRP A 138 -15.02 9.11 -20.66
N GLU A 139 -16.27 8.65 -20.77
CA GLU A 139 -16.63 7.28 -20.41
C GLU A 139 -15.76 6.27 -21.19
N THR A 140 -15.62 6.43 -22.51
CA THR A 140 -14.79 5.54 -23.33
C THR A 140 -13.31 5.60 -22.95
N THR A 141 -12.75 6.81 -22.75
CA THR A 141 -11.34 6.98 -22.39
C THR A 141 -11.03 6.40 -21.01
N TRP A 142 -11.91 6.58 -20.03
CA TRP A 142 -11.70 6.00 -18.70
C TRP A 142 -11.87 4.49 -18.71
N ARG A 143 -12.85 3.97 -19.45
CA ARG A 143 -13.03 2.52 -19.64
C ARG A 143 -11.78 1.86 -20.23
N GLU A 144 -11.18 2.49 -21.24
CA GLU A 144 -9.92 2.02 -21.84
C GLU A 144 -8.77 2.06 -20.84
N LYS A 145 -8.56 3.21 -20.17
CA LYS A 145 -7.48 3.38 -19.19
C LYS A 145 -7.59 2.42 -18.01
N TRP A 146 -8.81 2.15 -17.55
CA TRP A 146 -9.05 1.29 -16.39
C TRP A 146 -9.14 -0.19 -16.72
N SER A 147 -9.15 -0.57 -18.00
CA SER A 147 -9.22 -1.99 -18.40
C SER A 147 -8.08 -2.81 -17.81
N ALA A 148 -6.83 -2.36 -17.95
CA ALA A 148 -5.66 -3.05 -17.41
C ALA A 148 -5.71 -3.19 -15.89
N VAL A 149 -6.05 -2.11 -15.18
CA VAL A 149 -6.11 -2.11 -13.71
C VAL A 149 -7.22 -3.04 -13.21
N ARG A 150 -8.37 -3.06 -13.88
CA ARG A 150 -9.48 -3.96 -13.53
C ARG A 150 -9.15 -5.42 -13.78
N GLU A 151 -8.41 -5.75 -14.84
CA GLU A 151 -7.97 -7.14 -15.05
C GLU A 151 -6.96 -7.57 -13.98
N LEU A 152 -6.02 -6.70 -13.60
CA LEU A 152 -5.08 -6.97 -12.50
C LEU A 152 -5.81 -7.15 -11.16
N ALA A 153 -6.77 -6.27 -10.85
CA ALA A 153 -7.56 -6.34 -9.63
C ALA A 153 -8.33 -7.66 -9.53
N LYS A 154 -8.91 -8.14 -10.64
CA LYS A 154 -9.53 -9.47 -10.68
C LYS A 154 -8.56 -10.56 -10.30
N ILE A 155 -7.36 -10.59 -10.88
CA ILE A 155 -6.35 -11.63 -10.58
C ILE A 155 -6.05 -11.66 -9.07
N VAL A 156 -5.77 -10.51 -8.47
CA VAL A 156 -5.47 -10.39 -7.03
C VAL A 156 -6.67 -10.78 -6.16
N MET A 157 -7.89 -10.40 -6.55
CA MET A 157 -9.10 -10.77 -5.81
C MET A 157 -9.43 -12.27 -5.91
N TRP A 158 -9.23 -12.91 -7.08
CA TRP A 158 -9.51 -14.34 -7.27
C TRP A 158 -8.50 -15.26 -6.58
N ASP A 159 -7.22 -14.87 -6.56
CA ASP A 159 -6.15 -15.62 -5.90
C ASP A 159 -6.40 -15.77 -4.39
N HIS A 160 -6.97 -14.74 -3.75
CA HIS A 160 -7.22 -14.72 -2.31
C HIS A 160 -8.57 -15.31 -1.84
N VAL A 161 -9.56 -15.51 -2.73
CA VAL A 161 -10.75 -16.32 -2.37
C VAL A 161 -10.35 -17.77 -2.07
N MET A 162 -9.16 -18.21 -2.52
CA MET A 162 -8.65 -19.57 -2.34
C MET A 162 -7.63 -19.75 -1.21
N ASP A 163 -7.14 -18.69 -0.54
CA ASP A 163 -5.96 -18.80 0.36
C ASP A 163 -6.17 -18.34 1.82
N VAL A 164 -7.36 -17.84 2.22
CA VAL A 164 -7.54 -17.28 3.59
C VAL A 164 -8.35 -18.19 4.54
N THR A 165 -8.74 -19.39 4.11
CA THR A 165 -9.54 -20.30 4.98
C THR A 165 -8.74 -21.38 5.71
N GLU A 166 -7.43 -21.53 5.43
CA GLU A 166 -6.61 -22.62 6.01
C GLU A 166 -5.33 -22.17 6.73
N LEU A 167 -5.20 -20.91 7.13
CA LEU A 167 -4.15 -20.54 8.08
C LEU A 167 -4.65 -20.76 9.51
N VAL A 168 -4.70 -22.04 9.87
CA VAL A 168 -4.71 -22.49 11.27
C VAL A 168 -3.48 -21.89 11.94
N PRO A 169 -3.60 -21.26 13.13
CA PRO A 169 -2.43 -20.83 13.88
C PRO A 169 -1.50 -22.02 14.06
N LEU A 170 -0.26 -21.91 13.58
CA LEU A 170 0.80 -22.84 13.95
C LEU A 170 1.01 -22.68 15.46
N GLU A 171 0.35 -23.52 16.24
CA GLU A 171 0.77 -23.82 17.62
C GLU A 171 2.15 -24.46 17.49
N VAL A 172 3.19 -23.65 17.71
CA VAL A 172 4.55 -24.14 17.83
C VAL A 172 4.61 -24.85 19.18
N GLU A 173 4.40 -26.16 19.18
CA GLU A 173 4.78 -27.03 20.29
C GLU A 173 6.30 -26.94 20.42
N LEU A 174 6.77 -26.24 21.45
CA LEU A 174 8.17 -26.25 21.83
C LEU A 174 8.43 -27.62 22.48
N ASP A 175 9.21 -28.45 21.79
CA ASP A 175 9.61 -29.78 22.24
C ASP A 175 10.68 -29.63 23.33
N ASP A 176 10.27 -29.73 24.59
CA ASP A 176 11.11 -29.62 25.79
C ASP A 176 11.83 -30.96 26.13
N GLU A 177 12.35 -31.67 25.13
CA GLU A 177 13.20 -32.85 25.37
C GLU A 177 14.68 -32.50 25.14
N LEU A 178 15.30 -31.83 26.12
CA LEU A 178 16.75 -31.84 26.30
C LEU A 178 17.12 -33.00 27.23
N GLU A 179 17.72 -34.05 26.66
CA GLU A 179 18.33 -35.15 27.40
C GLU A 179 19.44 -34.63 28.33
N GLU A 180 19.28 -34.83 29.65
CA GLU A 180 20.35 -34.67 30.65
C GLU A 180 21.41 -35.78 30.43
N GLU A 181 22.53 -35.46 29.79
CA GLU A 181 23.77 -36.24 29.92
C GLU A 181 24.59 -35.74 31.12
N ASP A 182 24.25 -36.25 32.31
CA ASP A 182 25.12 -36.17 33.48
C ASP A 182 26.07 -37.38 33.52
N GLU A 183 27.32 -37.21 33.10
CA GLU A 183 28.42 -38.09 33.55
C GLU A 183 29.71 -37.27 33.75
N TYR A 184 29.82 -36.67 34.93
CA TYR A 184 31.04 -36.04 35.44
C TYR A 184 31.89 -37.11 36.12
N ASP A 185 32.79 -37.76 35.36
CA ASP A 185 33.72 -38.75 35.93
C ASP A 185 34.93 -38.04 36.56
N GLY A 186 35.15 -38.32 37.84
CA GLY A 186 36.14 -37.67 38.68
C GLY A 186 37.56 -38.09 38.33
N PHE A 187 38.45 -37.12 38.12
CA PHE A 187 39.88 -37.40 37.97
C PHE A 187 40.53 -37.51 39.36
N GLU A 188 40.78 -38.74 39.81
CA GLU A 188 41.57 -39.04 41.01
C GLU A 188 43.04 -38.61 40.80
N GLU A 189 43.57 -37.84 41.75
CA GLU A 189 45.00 -37.56 41.89
C GLU A 189 45.74 -38.86 42.28
N GLU A 190 46.58 -39.39 41.39
CA GLU A 190 47.66 -40.30 41.78
C GLU A 190 48.96 -39.51 41.93
N GLU A 191 49.26 -39.15 43.19
CA GLU A 191 50.63 -38.99 43.67
C GLU A 191 51.39 -40.29 43.37
N ASP A 192 52.43 -40.23 42.54
CA ASP A 192 53.53 -41.18 42.69
C ASP A 192 54.89 -40.51 42.44
N LEU A 193 55.63 -40.45 43.54
CA LEU A 193 57.03 -40.11 43.67
C LEU A 193 57.88 -41.19 42.97
N LEU A 194 58.84 -40.76 42.13
CA LEU A 194 60.27 -41.11 42.22
C LEU A 194 61.11 -40.31 41.21
#